data_AF-A0A0J9W3N5-F1
#
_entry.id   AF-A0A0J9W3N5-F1
#
_cell.length_a   1.000
_cell.length_b   1.000
_cell.length_c   1.000
_cell.angle_alpha   90.00
_cell.angle_beta   90.00
_cell.angle_gamma   90.00
#
_symmetry.space_group_name_H-M   'P 1'
#
loop_
_entity.id
_entity.type
_entity.pdbx_description
1 polymer ?
#
loop_
_entity_poly.entity_id
_entity_poly.type
_entity_poly.pdbx_seq_one_letter_code
_entity_poly.pdbx_strand_id
1 'polypeptide(L)'
;MSKSESENTFDPDKFIKEESVLNTSKLFKFYQLLNDQKVSNNNIPPLDTDDDEQKRHLSELKKHIENIFSEWDSICKYTDSGKVKCCEYLIYWLYGKIAERKLNFFRIRELLGNLKKRIETKSSTINKEDCTRNLIKYAPIEVLHNKKILYDFLEYYIYLNDEWSKIKVSEKGEYCKYITHIFELYHKLYEEDSQWGLLRKYENELNLFRTTFTNESVLSSLKLKCNIDNSLIESFKDVKTTEMLEENILRRRAISNSYNNSFTNIKSEYEKIINDLPSFQIYEELGKNVEENKYKSIHCDNLSKSDNHIKKICKKLLRNLTELPKLEKMKNKSHTDQCLYLNFWIYDELSKIYNNTEENIFDVPEVAKFLDADIKINKDLIEKDLNPNNNELMEQIKKDKFIKNYDFSKYNPCFFNYNCKFSECREMKHLYEYFKDYETIKNKINCGQG
;
A
#
# COMPACT_ATOMS: atom_id res chain seq x y z
N MET A 1 -20.71 42.90 -0.79
CA MET A 1 -19.73 42.00 -1.43
C MET A 1 -19.22 41.07 -0.37
N SER A 2 -19.81 39.88 -0.34
CA SER A 2 -19.61 38.83 0.66
C SER A 2 -18.19 38.28 0.58
N LYS A 3 -17.58 38.12 1.75
CA LYS A 3 -16.35 37.35 1.96
C LYS A 3 -16.57 35.95 1.39
N SER A 4 -15.68 35.52 0.50
CA SER A 4 -15.56 34.12 0.11
C SER A 4 -15.17 33.32 1.36
N GLU A 5 -16.12 32.56 1.89
CA GLU A 5 -15.80 31.48 2.82
C GLU A 5 -14.85 30.53 2.09
N SER A 6 -13.67 30.30 2.66
CA SER A 6 -12.79 29.23 2.23
C SER A 6 -13.53 27.91 2.43
N GLU A 7 -13.89 27.24 1.34
CA GLU A 7 -14.41 25.86 1.39
C GLU A 7 -13.37 24.98 2.10
N ASN A 8 -13.71 24.59 3.33
CA ASN A 8 -12.90 23.71 4.16
C ASN A 8 -12.94 22.30 3.54
N THR A 9 -11.77 21.70 3.30
CA THR A 9 -11.71 20.30 2.88
C THR A 9 -12.22 19.36 3.97
N PHE A 10 -13.06 18.41 3.57
CA PHE A 10 -13.75 17.50 4.47
C PHE A 10 -12.74 16.54 5.13
N ASP A 11 -12.73 16.48 6.47
CA ASP A 11 -11.83 15.61 7.23
C ASP A 11 -12.66 14.51 7.92
N PRO A 12 -12.68 13.28 7.38
CA PRO A 12 -13.43 12.16 7.95
C PRO A 12 -13.13 11.89 9.43
N ASP A 13 -11.85 11.90 9.81
CA ASP A 13 -11.42 11.58 11.17
C ASP A 13 -11.88 12.65 12.16
N LYS A 14 -11.93 13.92 11.73
CA LYS A 14 -12.47 15.02 12.52
C LYS A 14 -13.99 14.93 12.63
N PHE A 15 -14.68 14.72 11.51
CA PHE A 15 -16.14 14.60 11.45
C PHE A 15 -16.63 13.49 12.39
N ILE A 16 -16.04 12.30 12.33
CA ILE A 16 -16.44 11.16 13.18
C ILE A 16 -16.30 11.49 14.68
N LYS A 17 -15.28 12.25 15.09
CA LYS A 17 -15.07 12.61 16.51
C LYS A 17 -16.08 13.60 17.05
N GLU A 18 -16.57 14.51 16.19
CA GLU A 18 -17.49 15.58 16.57
C GLU A 18 -18.96 15.11 16.56
N GLU A 19 -19.26 13.98 15.92
CA GLU A 19 -20.61 13.53 15.62
C GLU A 19 -21.23 12.53 16.61
N SER A 20 -22.33 12.92 17.24
CA SER A 20 -22.93 12.19 18.37
C SER A 20 -23.52 10.82 18.02
N VAL A 21 -24.06 10.62 16.81
CA VAL A 21 -24.70 9.35 16.44
C VAL A 21 -23.63 8.26 16.29
N LEU A 22 -22.54 8.53 15.56
CA LEU A 22 -21.46 7.56 15.34
C LEU A 22 -20.70 7.21 16.63
N ASN A 23 -20.68 8.11 17.62
CA ASN A 23 -20.05 7.89 18.92
C ASN A 23 -20.64 6.70 19.71
N THR A 24 -21.83 6.23 19.31
CA THR A 24 -22.49 5.08 19.94
C THR A 24 -22.27 3.76 19.20
N SER A 25 -21.65 3.79 18.03
CA SER A 25 -21.31 2.62 17.22
C SER A 25 -20.28 1.70 17.92
N LYS A 26 -20.26 0.43 17.52
CA LYS A 26 -19.34 -0.57 18.08
C LYS A 26 -17.87 -0.19 17.83
N LEU A 27 -17.55 0.22 16.60
CA LEU A 27 -16.19 0.60 16.21
C LEU A 27 -15.69 1.79 17.05
N PHE A 28 -16.51 2.83 17.19
CA PHE A 28 -16.11 4.03 17.94
C PHE A 28 -15.80 3.70 19.41
N LYS A 29 -16.71 2.97 20.07
CA LYS A 29 -16.51 2.52 21.46
C LYS A 29 -15.27 1.65 21.60
N PHE A 30 -15.01 0.77 20.64
CA PHE A 30 -13.80 -0.04 20.65
C PHE A 30 -12.54 0.81 20.54
N TYR A 31 -12.50 1.78 19.63
CA TYR A 31 -11.38 2.71 19.50
C TYR A 31 -11.19 3.55 20.77
N GLN A 32 -12.26 3.92 21.48
CA GLN A 32 -12.14 4.55 22.80
C GLN A 32 -11.45 3.64 23.81
N LEU A 33 -11.87 2.38 23.93
CA LEU A 33 -11.23 1.40 24.82
C LEU A 33 -9.74 1.24 24.52
N LEU A 34 -9.36 1.23 23.23
CA LEU A 34 -7.95 1.21 22.83
C LEU A 34 -7.25 2.51 23.24
N ASN A 35 -7.84 3.68 22.97
CA ASN A 35 -7.27 4.98 23.32
C ASN A 35 -7.06 5.16 24.83
N ASP A 36 -7.94 4.61 25.66
CA ASP A 36 -7.87 4.69 27.12
C ASP A 36 -6.66 3.94 27.71
N GLN A 37 -6.06 3.02 26.94
CA GLN A 37 -4.81 2.33 27.33
C GLN A 37 -3.54 3.20 27.17
N LYS A 38 -3.70 4.50 26.88
CA LYS A 38 -2.58 5.42 26.70
C LYS A 38 -1.80 5.59 28.02
N VAL A 39 -0.49 5.74 27.88
CA VAL A 39 0.42 5.93 29.01
C VAL A 39 0.41 7.42 29.45
N SER A 40 0.30 7.68 30.75
CA SER A 40 0.66 8.98 31.35
C SER A 40 2.19 9.11 31.40
N ASN A 41 2.79 9.90 30.50
CA ASN A 41 4.25 10.07 30.43
C ASN A 41 4.76 11.01 31.53
N ASN A 42 5.37 10.46 32.59
CA ASN A 42 6.07 11.24 33.63
C ASN A 42 7.58 11.36 33.41
N ASN A 43 8.15 10.90 32.29
CA ASN A 43 9.58 11.09 31.99
C ASN A 43 9.74 11.29 30.48
N ILE A 44 9.78 12.55 30.04
CA ILE A 44 10.08 12.92 28.64
C ILE A 44 11.53 13.44 28.63
N PRO A 45 12.48 12.75 27.97
CA PRO A 45 13.79 13.31 27.68
C PRO A 45 13.66 14.51 26.72
N PRO A 46 14.56 15.51 26.78
CA PRO A 46 14.55 16.64 25.86
C PRO A 46 14.64 16.18 24.39
N LEU A 47 13.95 16.87 23.49
CA LEU A 47 14.13 16.69 22.04
C LEU A 47 15.28 17.57 21.56
N ASP A 48 16.33 16.97 21.00
CA ASP A 48 17.39 17.72 20.31
C ASP A 48 17.26 17.60 18.77
N THR A 49 16.54 16.60 18.23
CA THR A 49 16.37 16.38 16.77
C THR A 49 15.02 15.75 16.35
N ASP A 50 14.69 15.82 15.04
CA ASP A 50 13.51 15.14 14.43
C ASP A 50 13.57 13.59 14.55
N ASP A 51 14.77 12.99 14.54
CA ASP A 51 14.92 11.55 14.79
C ASP A 51 14.55 11.19 16.24
N ASP A 52 14.77 12.10 17.19
CA ASP A 52 14.35 11.91 18.58
C ASP A 52 12.82 11.97 18.73
N GLU A 53 12.14 12.80 17.93
CA GLU A 53 10.67 12.83 17.88
C GLU A 53 10.09 11.52 17.32
N GLN A 54 10.64 11.01 16.23
CA GLN A 54 10.21 9.76 15.61
C GLN A 54 10.44 8.55 16.53
N LYS A 55 11.58 8.51 17.23
CA LYS A 55 11.88 7.49 18.25
C LYS A 55 10.90 7.58 19.41
N ARG A 56 10.58 8.79 19.88
CA ARG A 56 9.61 9.01 20.95
C ARG A 56 8.21 8.54 20.56
N HIS A 57 7.69 8.96 19.40
CA HIS A 57 6.37 8.53 18.92
C HIS A 57 6.29 7.00 18.77
N LEU A 58 7.34 6.38 18.23
CA LEU A 58 7.43 4.93 18.15
C LEU A 58 7.39 4.27 19.55
N SER A 59 8.18 4.78 20.50
CA SER A 59 8.23 4.24 21.86
C SER A 59 6.89 4.38 22.59
N GLU A 60 6.23 5.53 22.45
CA GLU A 60 4.89 5.77 23.01
C GLU A 60 3.88 4.76 22.46
N LEU A 61 3.86 4.56 21.13
CA LEU A 61 2.93 3.63 20.51
C LEU A 61 3.22 2.17 20.85
N LYS A 62 4.49 1.75 20.94
CA LYS A 62 4.85 0.40 21.40
C LYS A 62 4.35 0.14 22.81
N LYS A 63 4.52 1.10 23.72
CA LYS A 63 4.04 0.99 25.10
C LYS A 63 2.51 1.01 25.18
N HIS A 64 1.86 1.80 24.34
CA HIS A 64 0.39 1.79 24.21
C HIS A 64 -0.11 0.41 23.75
N ILE A 65 0.53 -0.18 22.73
CA ILE A 65 0.24 -1.55 22.29
C ILE A 65 0.45 -2.53 23.44
N GLU A 66 1.53 -2.43 24.21
CA GLU A 66 1.77 -3.30 25.38
C GLU A 66 0.63 -3.25 26.41
N ASN A 67 0.12 -2.05 26.72
CA ASN A 67 -1.03 -1.89 27.61
C ASN A 67 -2.29 -2.54 27.02
N ILE A 68 -2.56 -2.32 25.72
CA ILE A 68 -3.69 -2.96 25.02
C ILE A 68 -3.62 -4.48 25.12
N PHE A 69 -2.44 -5.07 24.92
CA PHE A 69 -2.28 -6.53 24.98
C PHE A 69 -2.36 -7.10 26.41
N SER A 70 -2.12 -6.25 27.42
CA SER A 70 -2.31 -6.63 28.83
C SER A 70 -3.80 -6.76 29.16
N GLU A 71 -4.62 -5.87 28.62
CA GLU A 71 -6.09 -5.84 28.78
C GLU A 71 -6.83 -6.49 27.60
N TRP A 72 -6.16 -7.29 26.77
CA TRP A 72 -6.73 -7.77 25.51
C TRP A 72 -8.05 -8.53 25.68
N ASP A 73 -8.10 -9.43 26.66
CA ASP A 73 -9.28 -10.28 26.89
C ASP A 73 -10.47 -9.46 27.40
N SER A 74 -10.26 -8.36 28.11
CA SER A 74 -11.34 -7.47 28.57
C SER A 74 -11.82 -6.58 27.43
N ILE A 75 -10.90 -5.98 26.68
CA ILE A 75 -11.18 -5.16 25.49
C ILE A 75 -11.96 -5.96 24.45
N CYS A 76 -11.53 -7.19 24.16
CA CYS A 76 -12.15 -8.01 23.10
C CYS A 76 -13.42 -8.74 23.50
N LYS A 77 -13.75 -8.83 24.79
CA LYS A 77 -15.08 -9.28 25.22
C LYS A 77 -16.15 -8.24 24.94
N TYR A 78 -15.80 -6.97 24.88
CA TYR A 78 -16.74 -5.87 24.65
C TYR A 78 -17.29 -5.86 23.21
N THR A 79 -16.59 -6.49 22.27
CA THR A 79 -17.07 -6.68 20.91
C THR A 79 -17.80 -8.02 20.81
N ASP A 80 -19.12 -8.00 20.59
CA ASP A 80 -19.89 -9.21 20.25
C ASP A 80 -19.37 -9.91 18.97
N SER A 81 -18.55 -9.20 18.19
CA SER A 81 -17.88 -9.71 17.02
C SER A 81 -16.62 -10.47 17.44
N GLY A 82 -16.58 -11.77 17.12
CA GLY A 82 -15.52 -12.68 17.56
C GLY A 82 -14.09 -12.20 17.33
N LYS A 83 -13.13 -12.88 17.97
CA LYS A 83 -11.72 -12.46 18.12
C LYS A 83 -11.01 -11.96 16.85
N VAL A 84 -11.42 -12.41 15.66
CA VAL A 84 -10.89 -11.92 14.37
C VAL A 84 -11.24 -10.44 14.15
N LYS A 85 -12.48 -10.02 14.42
CA LYS A 85 -12.92 -8.63 14.23
C LYS A 85 -12.19 -7.66 15.15
N CYS A 86 -11.90 -8.13 16.36
CA CYS A 86 -11.07 -7.43 17.33
C CYS A 86 -9.68 -7.08 16.79
N CYS A 87 -9.04 -8.03 16.13
CA CYS A 87 -7.76 -7.83 15.48
C CYS A 87 -7.84 -6.84 14.31
N GLU A 88 -8.89 -6.95 13.49
CA GLU A 88 -9.12 -6.01 12.38
C GLU A 88 -9.22 -4.57 12.92
N TYR A 89 -10.05 -4.34 13.95
CA TYR A 89 -10.18 -3.03 14.58
C TYR A 89 -8.85 -2.52 15.17
N LEU A 90 -8.08 -3.38 15.84
CA LEU A 90 -6.76 -3.00 16.35
C LEU A 90 -5.81 -2.54 15.23
N ILE A 91 -5.80 -3.25 14.11
CA ILE A 91 -4.92 -2.95 12.97
C ILE A 91 -5.28 -1.59 12.35
N TYR A 92 -6.56 -1.36 12.03
CA TYR A 92 -6.98 -0.10 11.43
C TYR A 92 -6.89 1.08 12.41
N TRP A 93 -7.12 0.85 13.71
CA TRP A 93 -6.82 1.84 14.75
C TRP A 93 -5.34 2.24 14.73
N LEU A 94 -4.43 1.25 14.67
CA LEU A 94 -2.99 1.51 14.65
C LEU A 94 -2.56 2.26 13.39
N TYR A 95 -3.15 1.94 12.23
CA TYR A 95 -2.92 2.70 10.99
C TYR A 95 -3.30 4.18 11.16
N GLY A 96 -4.39 4.46 11.87
CA GLY A 96 -4.79 5.83 12.22
C GLY A 96 -3.78 6.53 13.12
N LYS A 97 -3.26 5.82 14.13
CA LYS A 97 -2.23 6.36 15.03
C LYS A 97 -0.89 6.60 14.33
N ILE A 98 -0.53 5.74 13.40
CA ILE A 98 0.63 5.92 12.52
C ILE A 98 0.49 7.22 11.71
N ALA A 99 -0.68 7.42 11.07
CA ALA A 99 -1.01 8.61 10.30
C ALA A 99 -1.00 9.89 11.16
N GLU A 100 -1.65 9.86 12.32
CA GLU A 100 -1.74 10.96 13.29
C GLU A 100 -0.34 11.43 13.75
N ARG A 101 0.58 10.49 13.99
CA ARG A 101 1.94 10.78 14.46
C ARG A 101 2.96 11.00 13.35
N LYS A 102 2.53 10.90 12.08
CA LYS A 102 3.39 11.05 10.90
C LYS A 102 4.66 10.20 10.98
N LEU A 103 4.51 8.94 11.38
CA LEU A 103 5.67 8.04 11.49
C LEU A 103 6.31 7.80 10.13
N ASN A 104 7.65 7.83 10.09
CA ASN A 104 8.38 7.49 8.88
C ASN A 104 8.33 5.97 8.61
N PHE A 105 8.68 5.59 7.38
CA PHE A 105 8.59 4.21 6.88
C PHE A 105 9.29 3.18 7.80
N PHE A 106 10.48 3.49 8.32
CA PHE A 106 11.20 2.57 9.21
C PHE A 106 10.51 2.40 10.55
N ARG A 107 10.01 3.49 11.14
CA ARG A 107 9.27 3.45 12.41
C ARG A 107 7.97 2.67 12.24
N ILE A 108 7.27 2.83 11.11
CA ILE A 108 6.09 2.03 10.76
C ILE A 108 6.45 0.54 10.74
N ARG A 109 7.46 0.16 9.95
CA ARG A 109 7.92 -1.24 9.86
C ARG A 109 8.24 -1.82 11.25
N GLU A 110 8.96 -1.07 12.07
CA GLU A 110 9.36 -1.50 13.41
C GLU A 110 8.15 -1.67 14.34
N LEU A 111 7.18 -0.76 14.28
CA LEU A 111 5.95 -0.80 15.05
C LEU A 111 5.06 -1.97 14.66
N LEU A 112 4.84 -2.20 13.36
CA LEU A 112 4.04 -3.32 12.87
C LEU A 112 4.71 -4.67 13.12
N GLY A 113 6.05 -4.72 13.07
CA GLY A 113 6.81 -5.89 13.51
C GLY A 113 6.65 -6.16 15.01
N ASN A 114 6.61 -5.12 15.85
CA ASN A 114 6.32 -5.24 17.28
C ASN A 114 4.88 -5.75 17.51
N LEU A 115 3.88 -5.19 16.82
CA LEU A 115 2.49 -5.65 16.89
C LEU A 115 2.38 -7.14 16.56
N LYS A 116 3.01 -7.59 15.46
CA LYS A 116 2.99 -9.02 15.06
C LYS A 116 3.56 -9.93 16.16
N LYS A 117 4.68 -9.54 16.79
CA LYS A 117 5.26 -10.29 17.92
C LYS A 117 4.30 -10.33 19.12
N ARG A 118 3.61 -9.22 19.44
CA ARG A 118 2.63 -9.18 20.52
C ARG A 118 1.44 -10.12 20.25
N ILE A 119 0.94 -10.15 19.02
CA ILE A 119 -0.09 -11.11 18.58
C ILE A 119 0.38 -12.55 18.79
N GLU A 120 1.61 -12.87 18.39
CA GLU A 120 2.21 -14.21 18.56
C GLU A 120 2.28 -14.64 20.04
N THR A 121 2.59 -13.71 20.95
CA THR A 121 2.63 -13.99 22.40
C THR A 121 1.26 -14.31 23.02
N LYS A 122 0.15 -13.96 22.35
CA LYS A 122 -1.22 -14.27 22.79
C LYS A 122 -1.87 -15.38 21.95
N SER A 123 -1.06 -16.27 21.35
CA SER A 123 -1.52 -17.36 20.47
C SER A 123 -2.55 -18.31 21.09
N SER A 124 -2.60 -18.43 22.44
CA SER A 124 -3.64 -19.19 23.14
C SER A 124 -5.05 -18.59 22.99
N THR A 125 -5.12 -17.26 22.81
CA THR A 125 -6.37 -16.53 22.64
C THR A 125 -6.60 -16.15 21.18
N ILE A 126 -5.54 -15.78 20.46
CA ILE A 126 -5.61 -15.18 19.12
C ILE A 126 -5.08 -16.17 18.08
N ASN A 127 -5.89 -16.45 17.04
CA ASN A 127 -5.35 -17.08 15.85
C ASN A 127 -4.47 -16.06 15.11
N LYS A 128 -3.17 -16.32 15.07
CA LYS A 128 -2.17 -15.44 14.44
C LYS A 128 -2.46 -15.21 12.96
N GLU A 129 -2.77 -16.26 12.21
CA GLU A 129 -2.97 -16.17 10.76
C GLU A 129 -4.16 -15.28 10.45
N ASP A 130 -5.29 -15.52 11.13
CA ASP A 130 -6.50 -14.72 10.96
C ASP A 130 -6.27 -13.25 11.36
N CYS A 131 -5.63 -13.04 12.51
CA CYS A 131 -5.39 -11.72 13.08
C CYS A 131 -4.43 -10.88 12.23
N THR A 132 -3.43 -11.51 11.62
CA THR A 132 -2.40 -10.80 10.83
C THR A 132 -2.66 -10.82 9.33
N ARG A 133 -3.73 -11.46 8.85
CA ARG A 133 -4.08 -11.59 7.43
C ARG A 133 -4.12 -10.27 6.68
N ASN A 134 -4.63 -9.21 7.32
CA ASN A 134 -4.77 -7.88 6.72
C ASN A 134 -3.63 -6.91 7.12
N LEU A 135 -2.62 -7.40 7.85
CA LEU A 135 -1.51 -6.58 8.32
C LEU A 135 -0.49 -6.37 7.19
N ILE A 136 -0.32 -5.11 6.77
CA ILE A 136 0.64 -4.75 5.73
C ILE A 136 1.90 -4.24 6.39
N LYS A 137 2.95 -5.06 6.35
CA LYS A 137 4.23 -4.77 7.01
C LYS A 137 4.99 -3.60 6.36
N TYR A 138 4.76 -3.36 5.06
CA TYR A 138 5.47 -2.37 4.25
C TYR A 138 4.47 -1.55 3.45
N ALA A 139 4.12 -0.37 3.96
CA ALA A 139 3.21 0.54 3.29
C ALA A 139 3.60 2.00 3.59
N PRO A 140 3.49 2.89 2.58
CA PRO A 140 3.48 4.32 2.82
C PRO A 140 2.37 4.71 3.81
N ILE A 141 2.60 5.79 4.54
CA ILE A 141 1.67 6.27 5.58
C ILE A 141 0.29 6.60 5.00
N GLU A 142 0.23 7.14 3.79
CA GLU A 142 -1.00 7.48 3.07
C GLU A 142 -1.79 6.22 2.73
N VAL A 143 -1.12 5.12 2.39
CA VAL A 143 -1.78 3.84 2.12
C VAL A 143 -2.46 3.31 3.38
N LEU A 144 -1.77 3.35 4.52
CA LEU A 144 -2.34 2.93 5.81
C LEU A 144 -3.51 3.81 6.24
N HIS A 145 -3.40 5.13 6.03
CA HIS A 145 -4.47 6.08 6.36
C HIS A 145 -5.73 5.85 5.51
N ASN A 146 -5.56 5.74 4.19
CA ASN A 146 -6.67 5.49 3.26
C ASN A 146 -7.37 4.15 3.53
N LYS A 147 -6.60 3.11 3.88
CA LYS A 147 -7.13 1.81 4.31
C LYS A 147 -8.02 1.92 5.52
N LYS A 148 -7.56 2.64 6.55
CA LYS A 148 -8.38 2.94 7.73
C LYS A 148 -9.64 3.68 7.33
N ILE A 149 -9.55 4.75 6.54
CA ILE A 149 -10.72 5.56 6.18
C ILE A 149 -11.81 4.71 5.50
N LEU A 150 -11.44 3.90 4.51
CA LEU A 150 -12.39 3.03 3.82
C LEU A 150 -13.00 1.97 4.75
N TYR A 151 -12.15 1.31 5.56
CA TYR A 151 -12.63 0.28 6.48
C TYR A 151 -13.56 0.84 7.55
N ASP A 152 -13.16 1.94 8.20
CA ASP A 152 -13.94 2.61 9.24
C ASP A 152 -15.30 3.06 8.68
N PHE A 153 -15.32 3.63 7.46
CA PHE A 153 -16.57 4.01 6.81
C PHE A 153 -17.52 2.82 6.65
N LEU A 154 -17.02 1.65 6.24
CA LEU A 154 -17.87 0.47 6.04
C LEU A 154 -18.51 0.00 7.36
N GLU A 155 -17.76 0.06 8.46
CA GLU A 155 -18.28 -0.24 9.79
C GLU A 155 -19.30 0.82 10.26
N TYR A 156 -19.00 2.10 10.04
CA TYR A 156 -19.92 3.19 10.40
C TYR A 156 -21.15 3.21 9.52
N TYR A 157 -21.06 2.87 8.25
CA TYR A 157 -22.17 2.91 7.31
C TYR A 157 -23.28 1.93 7.69
N ILE A 158 -22.92 0.73 8.13
CA ILE A 158 -23.89 -0.26 8.64
C ILE A 158 -24.69 0.38 9.78
N TYR A 159 -23.99 0.96 10.76
CA TYR A 159 -24.61 1.63 11.90
C TYR A 159 -25.46 2.84 11.49
N LEU A 160 -24.91 3.69 10.62
CA LEU A 160 -25.53 4.90 10.10
C LEU A 160 -26.81 4.58 9.33
N ASN A 161 -26.83 3.48 8.59
CA ASN A 161 -27.99 3.06 7.83
C ASN A 161 -29.17 2.68 8.73
N ASP A 162 -28.88 1.97 9.83
CA ASP A 162 -29.87 1.54 10.83
C ASP A 162 -30.40 2.73 11.66
N GLU A 163 -29.51 3.67 11.98
CA GLU A 163 -29.78 4.80 12.87
C GLU A 163 -30.16 6.10 12.12
N TRP A 164 -30.31 6.02 10.80
CA TRP A 164 -30.56 7.18 9.93
C TRP A 164 -31.77 8.03 10.34
N SER A 165 -32.78 7.39 10.92
CA SER A 165 -34.00 8.04 11.40
C SER A 165 -33.75 8.92 12.63
N LYS A 166 -32.71 8.64 13.41
CA LYS A 166 -32.35 9.38 14.65
C LYS A 166 -31.49 10.62 14.38
N ILE A 167 -30.91 10.72 13.19
CA ILE A 167 -30.12 11.88 12.76
C ILE A 167 -31.04 13.06 12.51
N LYS A 168 -30.68 14.24 13.06
CA LYS A 168 -31.48 15.46 12.83
C LYS A 168 -31.47 15.81 11.35
N VAL A 169 -32.60 16.32 10.85
CA VAL A 169 -32.73 16.73 9.44
C VAL A 169 -31.64 17.73 9.03
N SER A 170 -31.27 18.64 9.93
CA SER A 170 -30.20 19.62 9.72
C SER A 170 -28.79 19.01 9.62
N GLU A 171 -28.56 17.82 10.19
CA GLU A 171 -27.26 17.15 10.25
C GLU A 171 -27.10 16.15 9.08
N LYS A 172 -28.19 15.63 8.51
CA LYS A 172 -28.17 14.67 7.40
C LYS A 172 -27.35 15.14 6.20
N GLY A 173 -27.33 16.45 5.93
CA GLY A 173 -26.52 17.03 4.86
C GLY A 173 -25.02 16.77 5.04
N GLU A 174 -24.51 16.88 6.27
CA GLU A 174 -23.09 16.62 6.56
C GLU A 174 -22.75 15.14 6.46
N TYR A 175 -23.65 14.23 6.87
CA TYR A 175 -23.48 12.79 6.64
C TYR A 175 -23.47 12.44 5.15
N CYS A 176 -24.28 13.12 4.34
CA CYS A 176 -24.25 12.91 2.90
C CYS A 176 -22.95 13.43 2.28
N LYS A 177 -22.41 14.58 2.73
CA LYS A 177 -21.07 15.04 2.34
C LYS A 177 -19.99 14.02 2.69
N TYR A 178 -20.04 13.48 3.91
CA TYR A 178 -19.13 12.40 4.34
C TYR A 178 -19.21 11.19 3.42
N ILE A 179 -20.41 10.69 3.13
CA ILE A 179 -20.62 9.53 2.26
C ILE A 179 -20.08 9.81 0.85
N THR A 180 -20.46 10.93 0.23
CA THR A 180 -20.00 11.30 -1.11
C THR A 180 -18.48 11.34 -1.18
N HIS A 181 -17.86 11.97 -0.19
CA HIS A 181 -16.41 12.07 -0.10
C HIS A 181 -15.71 10.70 -0.04
N ILE A 182 -16.29 9.72 0.67
CA ILE A 182 -15.73 8.37 0.72
C ILE A 182 -15.93 7.61 -0.61
N PHE A 183 -17.03 7.84 -1.32
CA PHE A 183 -17.24 7.24 -2.65
C PHE A 183 -16.24 7.78 -3.68
N GLU A 184 -15.95 9.08 -3.65
CA GLU A 184 -14.89 9.71 -4.46
C GLU A 184 -13.53 9.09 -4.15
N LEU A 185 -13.22 8.91 -2.86
CA LEU A 185 -11.99 8.25 -2.42
C LEU A 185 -11.91 6.81 -2.94
N TYR A 186 -13.00 6.03 -2.88
CA TYR A 186 -13.00 4.67 -3.40
C TYR A 186 -12.60 4.63 -4.89
N HIS A 187 -13.18 5.49 -5.74
CA HIS A 187 -12.88 5.48 -7.18
C HIS A 187 -11.43 5.86 -7.44
N LYS A 188 -10.94 6.89 -6.75
CA LYS A 188 -9.54 7.29 -6.81
C LYS A 188 -8.60 6.13 -6.48
N LEU A 189 -8.87 5.42 -5.38
CA LEU A 189 -8.02 4.32 -4.95
C LEU A 189 -8.15 3.10 -5.85
N TYR A 190 -9.32 2.86 -6.42
CA TYR A 190 -9.55 1.80 -7.40
C TYR A 190 -8.72 2.06 -8.67
N GLU A 191 -8.75 3.28 -9.21
CA GLU A 191 -7.92 3.67 -10.34
C GLU A 191 -6.43 3.58 -10.00
N GLU A 192 -6.00 4.10 -8.84
CA GLU A 192 -4.62 3.98 -8.38
C GLU A 192 -4.19 2.50 -8.32
N ASP A 193 -4.94 1.62 -7.63
CA ASP A 193 -4.59 0.19 -7.49
C ASP A 193 -4.50 -0.52 -8.85
N SER A 194 -5.38 -0.19 -9.79
CA SER A 194 -5.34 -0.75 -11.15
C SER A 194 -4.05 -0.40 -11.90
N GLN A 195 -3.50 0.80 -11.67
CA GLN A 195 -2.25 1.25 -12.28
C GLN A 195 -1.02 0.58 -11.67
N TRP A 196 -1.10 0.15 -10.39
CA TRP A 196 -0.02 -0.55 -9.67
C TRP A 196 0.11 -2.04 -10.04
N GLY A 197 -0.74 -2.56 -10.94
CA GLY A 197 -0.66 -3.92 -11.47
C GLY A 197 -0.87 -5.00 -10.41
N LEU A 198 0.11 -5.89 -10.23
CA LEU A 198 0.02 -7.08 -9.34
C LEU A 198 -0.07 -6.75 -7.84
N LEU A 199 0.17 -5.50 -7.43
CA LEU A 199 0.09 -5.07 -6.04
C LEU A 199 -1.22 -4.33 -5.80
N ARG A 200 -2.28 -5.12 -5.58
CA ARG A 200 -3.59 -4.61 -5.17
C ARG A 200 -3.55 -4.19 -3.70
N LYS A 201 -2.97 -3.01 -3.44
CA LYS A 201 -2.72 -2.51 -2.08
C LYS A 201 -4.01 -2.41 -1.30
N TYR A 202 -5.11 -2.01 -1.92
CA TYR A 202 -6.40 -1.79 -1.30
C TYR A 202 -7.40 -2.93 -1.54
N GLU A 203 -6.94 -4.10 -2.03
CA GLU A 203 -7.81 -5.19 -2.49
C GLU A 203 -8.92 -5.55 -1.50
N ASN A 204 -8.56 -5.71 -0.23
CA ASN A 204 -9.50 -6.12 0.81
C ASN A 204 -10.57 -5.05 1.05
N GLU A 205 -10.15 -3.79 1.21
CA GLU A 205 -11.06 -2.67 1.47
C GLU A 205 -11.94 -2.37 0.25
N LEU A 206 -11.37 -2.37 -0.96
CA LEU A 206 -12.12 -2.17 -2.21
C LEU A 206 -13.11 -3.31 -2.46
N ASN A 207 -12.73 -4.56 -2.21
CA ASN A 207 -13.65 -5.68 -2.33
C ASN A 207 -14.77 -5.62 -1.29
N LEU A 208 -14.47 -5.27 -0.05
CA LEU A 208 -15.49 -5.10 0.99
C LEU A 208 -16.45 -3.94 0.64
N PHE A 209 -15.92 -2.84 0.13
CA PHE A 209 -16.71 -1.71 -0.34
C PHE A 209 -17.63 -2.10 -1.49
N ARG A 210 -17.08 -2.72 -2.53
CA ARG A 210 -17.84 -3.17 -3.70
C ARG A 210 -18.93 -4.16 -3.31
N THR A 211 -18.61 -5.17 -2.49
CA THR A 211 -19.62 -6.16 -2.04
C THR A 211 -20.74 -5.54 -1.22
N THR A 212 -20.45 -4.51 -0.42
CA THR A 212 -21.45 -3.77 0.36
C THR A 212 -22.41 -2.98 -0.55
N PHE A 213 -21.87 -2.25 -1.54
CA PHE A 213 -22.66 -1.32 -2.35
C PHE A 213 -23.13 -1.88 -3.71
N THR A 214 -22.72 -3.08 -4.09
CA THR A 214 -23.30 -3.80 -5.26
C THR A 214 -24.73 -4.26 -4.98
N ASN A 215 -25.14 -4.38 -3.72
CA ASN A 215 -26.51 -4.74 -3.37
C ASN A 215 -27.47 -3.60 -3.75
N GLU A 216 -28.35 -3.86 -4.72
CA GLU A 216 -29.28 -2.85 -5.26
C GLU A 216 -30.17 -2.23 -4.18
N SER A 217 -30.54 -2.98 -3.14
CA SER A 217 -31.35 -2.45 -2.03
C SER A 217 -30.59 -1.42 -1.19
N VAL A 218 -29.32 -1.71 -0.86
CA VAL A 218 -28.45 -0.81 -0.08
C VAL A 218 -28.18 0.46 -0.87
N LEU A 219 -27.88 0.29 -2.15
CA LEU A 219 -27.59 1.39 -3.06
C LEU A 219 -28.81 2.29 -3.31
N SER A 220 -29.99 1.70 -3.47
CA SER A 220 -31.24 2.46 -3.64
C SER A 220 -31.60 3.24 -2.38
N SER A 221 -31.43 2.63 -1.21
CA SER A 221 -31.59 3.30 0.09
C SER A 221 -30.65 4.51 0.19
N LEU A 222 -29.38 4.34 -0.18
CA LEU A 222 -28.40 5.41 -0.15
C LEU A 222 -28.73 6.56 -1.12
N LYS A 223 -29.13 6.24 -2.35
CA LYS A 223 -29.57 7.23 -3.35
C LYS A 223 -30.75 8.04 -2.84
N LEU A 224 -31.75 7.40 -2.24
CA LEU A 224 -32.91 8.11 -1.67
C LEU A 224 -32.52 9.01 -0.49
N LYS A 225 -31.54 8.58 0.31
CA LYS A 225 -31.09 9.32 1.51
C LYS A 225 -30.22 10.54 1.18
N CYS A 226 -29.32 10.41 0.21
CA CYS A 226 -28.28 11.40 -0.06
C CYS A 226 -28.21 11.95 -1.49
N ASN A 227 -29.10 11.52 -2.39
CA ASN A 227 -29.12 11.93 -3.79
C ASN A 227 -27.73 11.82 -4.46
N ILE A 228 -27.01 10.73 -4.20
CA ILE A 228 -25.68 10.48 -4.74
C ILE A 228 -25.77 10.32 -6.25
N ASP A 229 -24.84 10.94 -6.97
CA ASP A 229 -24.74 10.85 -8.43
C ASP A 229 -24.63 9.39 -8.89
N ASN A 230 -25.40 9.04 -9.92
CA ASN A 230 -25.33 7.74 -10.56
C ASN A 230 -23.95 7.45 -11.15
N SER A 231 -23.18 8.47 -11.54
CA SER A 231 -21.82 8.33 -12.07
C SER A 231 -20.86 7.68 -11.06
N LEU A 232 -20.97 8.04 -9.77
CA LEU A 232 -20.23 7.44 -8.66
C LEU A 232 -20.65 6.00 -8.37
N ILE A 233 -21.69 5.50 -9.04
CA ILE A 233 -22.36 4.23 -8.74
C ILE A 233 -22.30 3.25 -9.93
N GLU A 234 -22.36 3.72 -11.17
CA GLU A 234 -22.32 2.86 -12.37
C GLU A 234 -20.97 2.16 -12.54
N SER A 235 -19.88 2.81 -12.13
CA SER A 235 -18.51 2.28 -12.11
C SER A 235 -18.33 0.97 -11.34
N PHE A 236 -19.23 0.62 -10.40
CA PHE A 236 -19.16 -0.65 -9.68
C PHE A 236 -19.55 -1.88 -10.53
N LYS A 237 -20.32 -1.69 -11.61
CA LYS A 237 -20.87 -2.77 -12.44
C LYS A 237 -19.90 -3.24 -13.53
N ASP A 238 -19.07 -2.36 -14.08
CA ASP A 238 -18.18 -2.67 -15.22
C ASP A 238 -16.88 -3.41 -14.85
N VAL A 239 -16.46 -3.36 -13.58
CA VAL A 239 -15.26 -4.08 -13.08
C VAL A 239 -15.42 -5.61 -13.15
N LYS A 240 -16.66 -6.11 -13.12
CA LYS A 240 -16.94 -7.55 -12.99
C LYS A 240 -16.60 -8.39 -14.22
N THR A 241 -16.37 -7.80 -15.38
CA THR A 241 -16.32 -8.58 -16.64
C THR A 241 -14.92 -8.73 -17.22
N THR A 242 -14.02 -7.76 -17.03
CA THR A 242 -12.72 -7.78 -17.73
C THR A 242 -11.61 -8.43 -16.90
N GLU A 243 -11.54 -8.22 -15.59
CA GLU A 243 -10.49 -8.80 -14.73
C GLU A 243 -10.80 -10.23 -14.25
N MET A 244 -12.08 -10.58 -14.04
CA MET A 244 -12.47 -11.92 -13.56
C MET A 244 -12.21 -13.05 -14.57
N LEU A 245 -12.07 -12.73 -15.86
CA LEU A 245 -11.73 -13.71 -16.90
C LEU A 245 -10.24 -14.08 -16.88
N GLU A 246 -9.36 -13.26 -16.31
CA GLU A 246 -7.93 -13.57 -16.18
C GLU A 246 -7.61 -14.32 -14.87
N GLU A 247 -8.30 -14.03 -13.76
CA GLU A 247 -8.01 -14.66 -12.45
C GLU A 247 -8.47 -16.13 -12.32
N ASN A 248 -9.55 -16.52 -12.99
CA ASN A 248 -10.11 -17.89 -12.82
C ASN A 248 -9.26 -18.99 -13.48
N ILE A 249 -8.28 -18.64 -14.31
CA ILE A 249 -7.38 -19.61 -14.96
C ILE A 249 -6.25 -20.06 -14.01
N LEU A 250 -5.93 -19.31 -12.95
CA LEU A 250 -4.74 -19.54 -12.11
C LEU A 250 -5.01 -20.17 -10.73
N ARG A 251 -6.27 -20.34 -10.29
CA ARG A 251 -6.58 -21.05 -9.03
C ARG A 251 -6.60 -22.57 -9.19
N ARG A 252 -5.49 -23.17 -9.62
CA ARG A 252 -5.24 -24.58 -9.34
C ARG A 252 -4.66 -24.67 -7.92
N ARG A 253 -5.33 -25.40 -7.02
CA ARG A 253 -4.82 -25.70 -5.66
C ARG A 253 -3.35 -26.11 -5.76
N ALA A 254 -2.48 -25.45 -5.00
CA ALA A 254 -1.11 -25.88 -4.81
C ALA A 254 -1.10 -27.32 -4.27
N ILE A 255 -0.79 -28.28 -5.13
CA ILE A 255 -0.51 -29.65 -4.73
C ILE A 255 0.90 -29.61 -4.16
N SER A 256 1.04 -29.87 -2.87
CA SER A 256 2.36 -29.92 -2.22
C SER A 256 3.15 -31.15 -2.65
N ASN A 257 4.47 -30.99 -2.65
CA ASN A 257 5.50 -32.00 -2.38
C ASN A 257 5.97 -32.94 -3.51
N SER A 258 6.14 -32.45 -4.74
CA SER A 258 7.07 -33.07 -5.70
C SER A 258 8.08 -32.08 -6.29
N TYR A 259 8.45 -31.04 -5.55
CA TYR A 259 9.59 -30.20 -5.92
C TYR A 259 10.86 -30.90 -5.47
N ASN A 260 11.69 -31.37 -6.41
CA ASN A 260 13.14 -31.26 -6.25
C ASN A 260 14.01 -31.63 -7.47
N ASN A 261 13.49 -32.17 -8.58
CA ASN A 261 14.35 -32.45 -9.76
C ASN A 261 13.87 -31.85 -11.10
N SER A 262 12.60 -31.49 -11.28
CA SER A 262 12.13 -30.94 -12.57
C SER A 262 12.45 -29.45 -12.75
N PHE A 263 12.43 -28.66 -11.68
CA PHE A 263 12.69 -27.22 -11.75
C PHE A 263 14.15 -26.90 -12.07
N THR A 264 15.09 -27.76 -11.65
CA THR A 264 16.53 -27.63 -11.96
C THR A 264 16.81 -27.80 -13.45
N ASN A 265 16.14 -28.76 -14.11
CA ASN A 265 16.24 -28.93 -15.57
C ASN A 265 15.57 -27.79 -16.33
N ILE A 266 14.37 -27.36 -15.91
CA ILE A 266 13.67 -26.19 -16.50
C ILE A 266 14.51 -24.93 -16.36
N LYS A 267 15.14 -24.71 -15.19
CA LYS A 267 16.07 -23.59 -14.96
C LYS A 267 17.23 -23.61 -15.96
N SER A 268 17.82 -24.78 -16.23
CA SER A 268 18.97 -24.90 -17.14
C SER A 268 18.62 -24.71 -18.62
N GLU A 269 17.39 -25.02 -19.04
CA GLU A 269 16.93 -24.76 -20.42
C GLU A 269 16.43 -23.32 -20.58
N TYR A 270 15.74 -22.80 -19.56
CA TYR A 270 15.32 -21.40 -19.52
C TYR A 270 16.52 -20.44 -19.54
N GLU A 271 17.57 -20.71 -18.77
CA GLU A 271 18.81 -19.93 -18.78
C GLU A 271 19.52 -19.91 -20.16
N LYS A 272 19.27 -20.91 -21.02
CA LYS A 272 19.79 -20.91 -22.40
C LYS A 272 18.99 -20.01 -23.33
N ILE A 273 17.69 -19.87 -23.11
CA ILE A 273 16.76 -19.12 -23.99
C ILE A 273 16.60 -17.68 -23.51
N ILE A 274 16.84 -17.40 -22.21
CA ILE A 274 16.61 -16.09 -21.59
C ILE A 274 17.35 -14.97 -22.31
N ASN A 275 18.60 -15.19 -22.72
CA ASN A 275 19.44 -14.20 -23.40
C ASN A 275 18.87 -13.79 -24.76
N ASP A 276 18.05 -14.66 -25.37
CA ASP A 276 17.44 -14.40 -26.65
C ASP A 276 16.01 -13.85 -26.53
N LEU A 277 15.52 -13.59 -25.32
CA LEU A 277 14.22 -12.97 -25.09
C LEU A 277 14.30 -11.45 -25.29
N PRO A 278 13.26 -10.81 -25.83
CA PRO A 278 13.18 -9.35 -25.91
C PRO A 278 13.37 -8.66 -24.55
N SER A 279 12.89 -9.30 -23.48
CA SER A 279 13.02 -8.85 -22.09
C SER A 279 14.48 -8.78 -21.61
N PHE A 280 15.36 -9.70 -22.03
CA PHE A 280 16.78 -9.66 -21.66
C PHE A 280 17.48 -8.37 -22.09
N GLN A 281 17.20 -7.91 -23.31
CA GLN A 281 17.74 -6.66 -23.82
C GLN A 281 17.29 -5.44 -23.03
N ILE A 282 16.15 -5.51 -22.33
CA ILE A 282 15.65 -4.45 -21.45
C ILE A 282 16.45 -4.45 -20.16
N TYR A 283 16.68 -5.63 -19.56
CA TYR A 283 17.45 -5.77 -18.34
C TYR A 283 18.91 -5.36 -18.50
N GLU A 284 19.53 -5.66 -19.64
CA GLU A 284 20.87 -5.19 -19.98
C GLU A 284 20.95 -3.64 -20.00
N GLU A 285 19.97 -2.98 -20.62
CA GLU A 285 19.89 -1.51 -20.62
C GLU A 285 19.72 -0.95 -19.20
N LEU A 286 18.79 -1.51 -18.42
CA LEU A 286 18.57 -1.16 -17.02
C LEU A 286 19.82 -1.40 -16.15
N GLY A 287 20.64 -2.38 -16.52
CA GLY A 287 21.86 -2.77 -15.81
C GLY A 287 23.10 -1.94 -16.13
N LYS A 288 23.09 -1.14 -17.22
CA LYS A 288 24.25 -0.32 -17.64
C LYS A 288 24.82 0.53 -16.51
N ASN A 289 26.12 0.80 -16.55
CA ASN A 289 26.78 1.66 -15.57
C ASN A 289 26.29 3.12 -15.67
N VAL A 290 26.45 3.85 -14.57
CA VAL A 290 26.05 5.24 -14.45
C VAL A 290 27.30 6.10 -14.41
N GLU A 291 27.34 7.18 -15.18
CA GLU A 291 28.39 8.20 -15.06
C GLU A 291 28.34 8.83 -13.66
N GLU A 292 29.48 8.80 -12.97
CA GLU A 292 29.57 9.03 -11.52
C GLU A 292 29.01 10.39 -11.06
N ASN A 293 29.00 11.39 -11.94
CA ASN A 293 28.61 12.77 -11.64
C ASN A 293 27.25 13.20 -12.22
N LYS A 294 26.62 12.41 -13.09
CA LYS A 294 25.41 12.83 -13.83
C LYS A 294 24.13 12.68 -12.99
N TYR A 295 24.06 11.66 -12.12
CA TYR A 295 22.89 11.37 -11.29
C TYR A 295 23.28 11.37 -9.82
N LYS A 296 23.30 12.58 -9.23
CA LYS A 296 23.56 12.78 -7.81
C LYS A 296 22.25 12.70 -7.03
N SER A 297 22.23 11.88 -5.98
CA SER A 297 21.10 11.74 -5.07
C SER A 297 21.62 11.65 -3.64
N ILE A 298 21.22 12.63 -2.83
CA ILE A 298 21.51 12.63 -1.39
C ILE A 298 20.95 11.37 -0.74
N HIS A 299 19.77 10.90 -1.19
CA HIS A 299 19.15 9.68 -0.69
C HIS A 299 19.99 8.43 -0.97
N CYS A 300 20.55 8.29 -2.18
CA CYS A 300 21.46 7.19 -2.50
C CYS A 300 22.81 7.33 -1.78
N ASP A 301 23.30 8.56 -1.61
CA ASP A 301 24.59 8.80 -0.97
C ASP A 301 24.58 8.50 0.54
N ASN A 302 23.41 8.64 1.18
CA ASN A 302 23.16 8.34 2.59
C ASN A 302 22.97 6.84 2.88
N LEU A 303 22.86 5.99 1.85
CA LEU A 303 22.89 4.53 2.05
C LEU A 303 24.25 4.12 2.63
N SER A 304 24.26 3.21 3.60
CA SER A 304 25.41 2.98 4.49
C SER A 304 26.73 2.74 3.73
N LYS A 305 27.82 3.33 4.23
CA LYS A 305 29.16 3.26 3.61
C LYS A 305 29.71 1.84 3.41
N SER A 306 29.20 0.86 4.15
CA SER A 306 29.66 -0.54 4.09
C SER A 306 29.16 -1.30 2.86
N ASP A 307 28.07 -0.88 2.21
CA ASP A 307 27.50 -1.60 1.07
C ASP A 307 27.54 -0.76 -0.22
N ASN A 308 28.69 -0.82 -0.89
CA ASN A 308 28.91 -0.16 -2.17
C ASN A 308 27.98 -0.71 -3.28
N HIS A 309 27.45 -1.92 -3.14
CA HIS A 309 26.59 -2.53 -4.15
C HIS A 309 25.18 -1.92 -4.13
N ILE A 310 24.54 -1.82 -2.96
CA ILE A 310 23.22 -1.20 -2.83
C ILE A 310 23.24 0.27 -3.27
N LYS A 311 24.30 1.00 -2.94
CA LYS A 311 24.49 2.39 -3.39
C LYS A 311 24.57 2.48 -4.91
N LYS A 312 25.26 1.55 -5.59
CA LYS A 312 25.32 1.48 -7.06
C LYS A 312 23.95 1.18 -7.67
N ILE A 313 23.20 0.24 -7.09
CA ILE A 313 21.83 -0.07 -7.54
C ILE A 313 20.94 1.18 -7.41
N CYS A 314 21.02 1.92 -6.30
CA CYS A 314 20.27 3.17 -6.11
C CYS A 314 20.59 4.24 -7.16
N LYS A 315 21.88 4.41 -7.52
CA LYS A 315 22.25 5.35 -8.59
C LYS A 315 21.71 4.92 -9.96
N LYS A 316 21.74 3.61 -10.26
CA LYS A 316 21.14 3.05 -11.49
C LYS A 316 19.62 3.22 -11.49
N LEU A 317 18.95 3.01 -10.36
CA LEU A 317 17.52 3.28 -10.16
C LEU A 317 17.19 4.73 -10.51
N LEU A 318 17.89 5.72 -9.94
CA LEU A 318 17.64 7.13 -10.26
C LEU A 318 17.77 7.41 -11.76
N ARG A 319 18.86 6.92 -12.40
CA ARG A 319 19.01 7.03 -13.85
C ARG A 319 17.80 6.43 -14.56
N ASN A 320 17.43 5.20 -14.22
CA ASN A 320 16.32 4.50 -14.82
C ASN A 320 15.02 5.28 -14.68
N LEU A 321 14.66 5.78 -13.49
CA LEU A 321 13.45 6.60 -13.30
C LEU A 321 13.43 7.84 -14.20
N THR A 322 14.59 8.45 -14.48
CA THR A 322 14.69 9.65 -15.33
C THR A 322 14.77 9.37 -16.84
N GLU A 323 15.18 8.17 -17.23
CA GLU A 323 15.47 7.80 -18.63
C GLU A 323 14.57 6.68 -19.19
N LEU A 324 13.89 5.92 -18.33
CA LEU A 324 12.97 4.83 -18.67
C LEU A 324 12.02 5.20 -19.81
N PRO A 325 11.31 6.34 -19.75
CA PRO A 325 10.37 6.72 -20.82
C PRO A 325 11.05 7.02 -22.16
N LYS A 326 12.36 7.32 -22.15
CA LYS A 326 13.14 7.73 -23.33
C LYS A 326 13.87 6.56 -23.98
N LEU A 327 13.99 5.41 -23.30
CA LEU A 327 14.67 4.24 -23.83
C LEU A 327 13.87 3.66 -25.00
N GLU A 328 14.51 3.46 -26.15
CA GLU A 328 13.84 3.00 -27.36
C GLU A 328 13.08 1.67 -27.19
N LYS A 329 13.64 0.74 -26.41
CA LYS A 329 13.02 -0.56 -26.08
C LYS A 329 11.83 -0.45 -25.12
N MET A 330 11.65 0.70 -24.48
CA MET A 330 10.62 0.96 -23.45
C MET A 330 9.59 2.01 -23.89
N LYS A 331 9.91 2.86 -24.87
CA LYS A 331 9.08 4.01 -25.30
C LYS A 331 7.67 3.62 -25.76
N ASN A 332 7.50 2.40 -26.26
CA ASN A 332 6.21 1.88 -26.76
C ASN A 332 5.46 1.04 -25.70
N LYS A 333 6.02 0.87 -24.50
CA LYS A 333 5.39 0.10 -23.42
C LYS A 333 4.54 1.03 -22.55
N SER A 334 3.47 0.49 -21.98
CA SER A 334 2.71 1.20 -20.94
C SER A 334 3.61 1.55 -19.77
N HIS A 335 3.29 2.61 -19.03
CA HIS A 335 4.05 2.99 -17.84
C HIS A 335 4.07 1.86 -16.80
N THR A 336 2.96 1.14 -16.62
CA THR A 336 2.88 -0.06 -15.78
C THR A 336 3.89 -1.13 -16.21
N ASP A 337 3.99 -1.44 -17.51
CA ASP A 337 5.00 -2.38 -18.02
C ASP A 337 6.42 -1.87 -17.73
N GLN A 338 6.68 -0.57 -17.93
CA GLN A 338 8.00 0.05 -17.67
C GLN A 338 8.41 -0.11 -16.19
N CYS A 339 7.52 0.21 -15.25
CA CYS A 339 7.78 0.03 -13.82
C CYS A 339 7.95 -1.44 -13.43
N LEU A 340 7.19 -2.35 -14.05
CA LEU A 340 7.31 -3.78 -13.81
C LEU A 340 8.69 -4.32 -14.21
N TYR A 341 9.19 -3.95 -15.40
CA TYR A 341 10.55 -4.29 -15.82
C TYR A 341 11.61 -3.71 -14.88
N LEU A 342 11.46 -2.44 -14.46
CA LEU A 342 12.36 -1.82 -13.49
C LEU A 342 12.38 -2.60 -12.17
N ASN A 343 11.21 -2.97 -11.64
CA ASN A 343 11.12 -3.69 -10.37
C ASN A 343 11.73 -5.09 -10.47
N PHE A 344 11.47 -5.84 -11.54
CA PHE A 344 12.13 -7.13 -11.78
C PHE A 344 13.64 -7.02 -11.91
N TRP A 345 14.14 -5.95 -12.54
CA TRP A 345 15.57 -5.67 -12.60
C TRP A 345 16.16 -5.41 -11.21
N ILE A 346 15.50 -4.59 -10.37
CA ILE A 346 15.95 -4.33 -9.00
C ILE A 346 16.01 -5.65 -8.21
N TYR A 347 15.00 -6.51 -8.33
CA TYR A 347 15.02 -7.82 -7.67
C TYR A 347 16.18 -8.70 -8.10
N ASP A 348 16.47 -8.72 -9.40
CA ASP A 348 17.58 -9.47 -9.95
C ASP A 348 18.93 -8.98 -9.38
N GLU A 349 19.13 -7.66 -9.33
CA GLU A 349 20.34 -7.07 -8.76
C GLU A 349 20.47 -7.30 -7.25
N LEU A 350 19.38 -7.18 -6.49
CA LEU A 350 19.38 -7.46 -5.05
C LEU A 350 19.64 -8.95 -4.77
N SER A 351 19.07 -9.85 -5.58
CA SER A 351 19.28 -11.30 -5.46
C SER A 351 20.74 -11.73 -5.70
N LYS A 352 21.52 -10.93 -6.43
CA LYS A 352 22.97 -11.17 -6.63
C LYS A 352 23.78 -10.86 -5.37
N ILE A 353 23.25 -10.00 -4.50
CA ILE A 353 23.88 -9.63 -3.23
C ILE A 353 23.44 -10.58 -2.12
N TYR A 354 22.14 -10.86 -2.05
CA TYR A 354 21.53 -11.67 -1.00
C TYR A 354 21.19 -13.06 -1.55
N ASN A 355 22.07 -14.03 -1.32
CA ASN A 355 21.90 -15.42 -1.76
C ASN A 355 20.81 -16.20 -0.98
N ASN A 356 20.25 -15.62 0.09
CA ASN A 356 19.20 -16.27 0.88
C ASN A 356 17.85 -16.22 0.13
N THR A 357 17.40 -17.36 -0.36
CA THR A 357 16.17 -17.45 -1.16
C THR A 357 14.90 -17.30 -0.32
N GLU A 358 14.94 -17.70 0.95
CA GLU A 358 13.75 -17.82 1.80
C GLU A 358 13.43 -16.60 2.68
N GLU A 359 14.37 -15.66 2.78
CA GLU A 359 14.13 -14.41 3.52
C GLU A 359 13.29 -13.45 2.68
N ASN A 360 12.36 -12.75 3.33
CA ASN A 360 11.61 -11.69 2.68
C ASN A 360 12.57 -10.53 2.33
N ILE A 361 12.47 -10.01 1.12
CA ILE A 361 13.42 -8.99 0.62
C ILE A 361 13.42 -7.74 1.49
N PHE A 362 12.25 -7.32 1.96
CA PHE A 362 12.14 -6.16 2.83
C PHE A 362 12.48 -6.47 4.29
N ASP A 363 12.79 -7.71 4.63
CA ASP A 363 13.35 -8.05 5.94
C ASP A 363 14.82 -7.69 6.08
N VAL A 364 15.55 -7.63 4.96
CA VAL A 364 16.93 -7.17 4.93
C VAL A 364 17.00 -5.66 5.27
N PRO A 365 17.72 -5.24 6.32
CA PRO A 365 17.78 -3.84 6.75
C PRO A 365 18.29 -2.88 5.67
N GLU A 366 19.30 -3.28 4.91
CA GLU A 366 19.91 -2.52 3.82
C GLU A 366 18.94 -2.32 2.66
N VAL A 367 18.15 -3.35 2.32
CA VAL A 367 17.12 -3.27 1.29
C VAL A 367 15.96 -2.37 1.71
N ALA A 368 15.57 -2.40 2.99
CA ALA A 368 14.58 -1.45 3.49
C ALA A 368 15.07 0.00 3.44
N LYS A 369 16.38 0.23 3.63
CA LYS A 369 16.97 1.57 3.42
C LYS A 369 16.95 1.99 1.95
N PHE A 370 17.24 1.06 1.06
CA PHE A 370 17.11 1.28 -0.38
C PHE A 370 15.68 1.62 -0.78
N LEU A 371 14.67 0.93 -0.24
CA LEU A 371 13.26 1.22 -0.47
C LEU A 371 12.87 2.64 -0.03
N ASP A 372 13.32 3.07 1.14
CA ASP A 372 13.09 4.45 1.59
C ASP A 372 13.74 5.48 0.64
N ALA A 373 14.95 5.18 0.13
CA ALA A 373 15.59 6.02 -0.87
C ALA A 373 14.81 6.05 -2.20
N ASP A 374 14.28 4.92 -2.67
CA ASP A 374 13.42 4.84 -3.85
C ASP A 374 12.16 5.71 -3.72
N ILE A 375 11.47 5.63 -2.58
CA ILE A 375 10.28 6.45 -2.30
C ILE A 375 10.64 7.94 -2.33
N LYS A 376 11.73 8.33 -1.68
CA LYS A 376 12.19 9.73 -1.63
C LYS A 376 12.62 10.25 -2.99
N ILE A 377 13.32 9.45 -3.78
CA ILE A 377 13.73 9.82 -5.15
C ILE A 377 12.50 10.08 -6.02
N ASN A 378 11.51 9.19 -6.00
CA ASN A 378 10.28 9.40 -6.74
C ASN A 378 9.56 10.67 -6.29
N LYS A 379 9.52 10.96 -4.99
CA LYS A 379 8.96 12.21 -4.45
C LYS A 379 9.70 13.45 -4.96
N ASP A 380 11.03 13.45 -4.93
CA ASP A 380 11.84 14.56 -5.46
C ASP A 380 11.57 14.79 -6.96
N LEU A 381 11.38 13.71 -7.73
CA LEU A 381 11.07 13.78 -9.16
C LEU A 381 9.69 14.37 -9.42
N ILE A 382 8.68 13.98 -8.62
CA ILE A 382 7.34 14.59 -8.65
C ILE A 382 7.44 16.09 -8.33
N GLU A 383 8.12 16.46 -7.24
CA GLU A 383 8.27 17.86 -6.82
C GLU A 383 8.98 18.70 -7.88
N LYS A 384 10.00 18.15 -8.52
CA LYS A 384 10.72 18.80 -9.61
C LYS A 384 9.83 19.05 -10.83
N ASP A 385 8.97 18.11 -11.17
CA ASP A 385 8.06 18.21 -12.30
C ASP A 385 6.92 19.21 -12.04
N LEU A 386 6.42 19.29 -10.80
CA LEU A 386 5.37 20.22 -10.40
C LEU A 386 5.76 21.70 -10.48
N ASN A 387 7.05 22.02 -10.56
CA ASN A 387 7.64 23.36 -10.68
C ASN A 387 7.10 24.39 -9.65
N PRO A 388 7.88 24.81 -8.63
CA PRO A 388 7.41 25.65 -7.52
C PRO A 388 6.92 27.07 -7.88
N ASN A 389 6.91 27.46 -9.16
CA ASN A 389 6.45 28.78 -9.60
C ASN A 389 4.93 28.91 -9.78
N ASN A 390 4.16 27.82 -9.67
CA ASN A 390 2.69 27.88 -9.74
C ASN A 390 2.08 27.89 -8.33
N ASN A 391 2.06 29.08 -7.70
CA ASN A 391 1.48 29.29 -6.37
C ASN A 391 0.02 28.80 -6.26
N GLU A 392 -0.75 28.88 -7.35
CA GLU A 392 -2.15 28.47 -7.42
C GLU A 392 -2.32 26.94 -7.32
N LEU A 393 -1.45 26.17 -8.00
CA LEU A 393 -1.40 24.71 -7.92
C LEU A 393 -0.99 24.22 -6.52
N MET A 394 -0.02 24.91 -5.91
CA MET A 394 0.45 24.58 -4.57
C MET A 394 -0.63 24.83 -3.50
N GLU A 395 -1.44 25.86 -3.65
CA GLU A 395 -2.60 26.09 -2.78
C GLU A 395 -3.71 25.05 -2.99
N GLN A 396 -3.87 24.53 -4.21
CA GLN A 396 -4.83 23.46 -4.50
C GLN A 396 -4.39 22.10 -3.92
N ILE A 397 -3.10 21.75 -4.07
CA ILE A 397 -2.48 20.57 -3.43
C ILE A 397 -2.59 20.62 -1.90
N LYS A 398 -2.40 21.80 -1.29
CA LYS A 398 -2.54 21.96 0.17
C LYS A 398 -3.98 21.84 0.65
N LYS A 399 -4.94 22.25 -0.19
CA LYS A 399 -6.38 22.16 0.14
C LYS A 399 -6.81 20.70 0.12
N ASP A 400 -6.54 19.96 -0.95
CA ASP A 400 -7.00 18.59 -1.10
C ASP A 400 -6.07 17.55 -0.46
N LYS A 401 -6.41 17.13 0.76
CA LYS A 401 -5.74 16.05 1.51
C LYS A 401 -5.61 14.73 0.71
N PHE A 402 -6.45 14.54 -0.30
CA PHE A 402 -6.55 13.31 -1.09
C PHE A 402 -5.87 13.39 -2.44
N ILE A 403 -5.59 14.59 -2.97
CA ILE A 403 -4.88 14.75 -4.23
C ILE A 403 -3.38 14.73 -3.92
N LYS A 404 -2.68 13.70 -4.38
CA LYS A 404 -1.25 13.57 -4.11
C LYS A 404 -0.53 14.45 -5.13
N ASN A 405 0.65 14.95 -4.76
CA ASN A 405 1.50 15.73 -5.66
C ASN A 405 1.67 15.10 -7.06
N TYR A 406 1.65 13.76 -7.18
CA TYR A 406 1.76 13.10 -8.49
C TYR A 406 0.52 13.25 -9.39
N ASP A 407 -0.68 13.50 -8.86
CA ASP A 407 -1.91 13.62 -9.66
C ASP A 407 -1.84 14.84 -10.59
N PHE A 408 -1.05 15.85 -10.21
CA PHE A 408 -0.77 17.04 -11.00
C PHE A 408 0.57 16.99 -11.75
N SER A 409 1.37 15.95 -11.48
CA SER A 409 2.66 15.77 -12.10
C SER A 409 2.52 15.02 -13.42
N LYS A 410 3.23 15.49 -14.43
CA LYS A 410 3.47 14.73 -15.66
C LYS A 410 4.44 13.58 -15.44
N TYR A 411 5.18 13.59 -14.33
CA TYR A 411 6.01 12.47 -13.91
C TYR A 411 5.14 11.42 -13.21
N ASN A 412 5.09 10.23 -13.80
CA ASN A 412 4.42 9.08 -13.20
C ASN A 412 5.46 8.22 -12.44
N PRO A 413 5.36 8.06 -11.10
CA PRO A 413 6.38 7.38 -10.31
C PRO A 413 6.39 5.86 -10.49
N CYS A 414 7.57 5.25 -10.40
CA CYS A 414 7.73 3.80 -10.24
C CYS A 414 8.32 3.51 -8.87
N PHE A 415 7.52 2.95 -7.96
CA PHE A 415 8.01 2.52 -6.65
C PHE A 415 8.39 1.03 -6.65
N PHE A 416 9.50 0.72 -6.00
CA PHE A 416 9.91 -0.64 -5.70
C PHE A 416 9.09 -1.18 -4.52
N ASN A 417 8.18 -2.14 -4.76
CA ASN A 417 7.16 -2.43 -3.73
C ASN A 417 6.64 -3.88 -3.66
N TYR A 418 7.27 -4.85 -4.34
CA TYR A 418 6.90 -6.26 -4.16
C TYR A 418 7.50 -6.83 -2.88
N ASN A 419 6.61 -7.10 -1.94
CA ASN A 419 6.89 -7.74 -0.68
C ASN A 419 6.86 -9.27 -0.85
N CYS A 420 7.91 -9.83 -1.43
CA CYS A 420 8.07 -11.28 -1.62
C CYS A 420 9.42 -11.77 -1.06
N LYS A 421 9.56 -13.08 -0.93
CA LYS A 421 10.87 -13.72 -0.74
C LYS A 421 11.73 -13.58 -2.00
N PHE A 422 13.06 -13.65 -1.85
CA PHE A 422 13.95 -13.62 -3.01
C PHE A 422 13.65 -14.73 -4.05
N SER A 423 13.27 -15.93 -3.62
CA SER A 423 12.81 -17.01 -4.52
C SER A 423 11.51 -16.64 -5.23
N GLU A 424 10.50 -16.22 -4.47
CA GLU A 424 9.17 -15.86 -4.99
C GLU A 424 9.24 -14.73 -6.03
N CYS A 425 10.00 -13.66 -5.75
CA CYS A 425 10.13 -12.55 -6.71
C CYS A 425 10.85 -13.00 -8.00
N ARG A 426 11.82 -13.91 -7.88
CA ARG A 426 12.52 -14.49 -9.04
C ARG A 426 11.59 -15.37 -9.87
N GLU A 427 10.79 -16.21 -9.22
CA GLU A 427 9.79 -17.04 -9.90
C GLU A 427 8.73 -16.18 -10.59
N MET A 428 8.24 -15.12 -9.93
CA MET A 428 7.30 -14.17 -10.51
C MET A 428 7.86 -13.50 -11.77
N LYS A 429 9.15 -13.11 -11.75
CA LYS A 429 9.86 -12.61 -12.94
C LYS A 429 9.86 -13.65 -14.06
N HIS A 430 10.31 -14.88 -13.77
CA HIS A 430 10.41 -15.93 -14.79
C HIS A 430 9.04 -16.29 -15.38
N LEU A 431 7.99 -16.36 -14.56
CA LEU A 431 6.62 -16.61 -15.02
C LEU A 431 6.14 -15.47 -15.91
N TYR A 432 6.34 -14.22 -15.49
CA TYR A 432 5.96 -13.06 -16.30
C TYR A 432 6.65 -13.07 -17.66
N GLU A 433 7.97 -13.28 -17.70
CA GLU A 433 8.75 -13.38 -18.93
C GLU A 433 8.27 -14.55 -19.81
N TYR A 434 8.04 -15.73 -19.21
CA TYR A 434 7.53 -16.89 -19.92
C TYR A 434 6.20 -16.60 -20.63
N PHE A 435 5.24 -15.99 -19.93
CA PHE A 435 3.94 -15.68 -20.54
C PHE A 435 4.03 -14.53 -21.54
N LYS A 436 4.82 -13.49 -21.25
CA LYS A 436 4.98 -12.33 -22.14
C LYS A 436 5.65 -12.71 -23.46
N ASP A 437 6.65 -13.59 -23.39
CA ASP A 437 7.45 -14.02 -24.53
C ASP A 437 7.12 -15.46 -24.99
N TYR A 438 5.93 -15.97 -24.63
CA TYR A 438 5.53 -17.37 -24.85
C TYR A 438 5.70 -17.83 -26.29
N GLU A 439 5.25 -17.05 -27.27
CA GLU A 439 5.39 -17.41 -28.69
C GLU A 439 6.86 -17.48 -29.14
N THR A 440 7.70 -16.57 -28.64
CA THR A 440 9.15 -16.59 -28.91
C THR A 440 9.79 -17.84 -28.31
N ILE A 441 9.41 -18.19 -27.08
CA ILE A 441 9.91 -19.35 -26.35
C ILE A 441 9.45 -20.64 -27.05
N LYS A 442 8.16 -20.75 -27.36
CA LYS A 442 7.56 -21.90 -28.05
C LYS A 442 8.23 -22.20 -29.39
N ASN A 443 8.59 -21.17 -30.17
CA ASN A 443 9.27 -21.34 -31.45
C ASN A 443 10.75 -21.77 -31.31
N LYS A 444 11.36 -21.56 -30.15
CA LYS A 444 12.76 -21.92 -29.86
C LYS A 444 12.90 -23.26 -29.15
N ILE A 445 11.89 -23.67 -28.41
CA ILE A 445 11.83 -25.00 -27.81
C ILE A 445 11.37 -25.98 -28.87
N ASN A 446 12.32 -26.71 -29.46
CA ASN A 446 11.99 -27.92 -30.21
C ASN A 446 11.51 -28.98 -29.20
N CYS A 447 10.20 -29.17 -29.09
CA CYS A 447 9.60 -30.34 -28.46
C CYS A 447 9.82 -31.58 -29.36
N GLY A 448 11.07 -31.91 -29.64
CA GLY A 448 11.48 -33.05 -30.46
C GLY A 448 11.60 -34.31 -29.61
N GLN A 449 10.57 -35.16 -29.70
CA GLN A 449 10.56 -36.62 -29.49
C GLN A 449 11.35 -37.15 -28.27
N GLY A 450 10.67 -37.19 -27.12
CA GLY A 450 10.90 -38.22 -26.10
C GLY A 450 10.06 -39.45 -26.38
#